data_AF-A0A1H3QXV5-F1
#
_entry.id   AF-A0A1H3QXV5-F1
#
_cell.length_a   1.000
_cell.length_b   1.000
_cell.length_c   1.000
_cell.angle_alpha   90.00
_cell.angle_beta   90.00
_cell.angle_gamma   90.00
#
_symmetry.space_group_name_H-M   'P 1'
#
loop_
_entity.id
_entity.type
_entity.pdbx_description
1 polymer ?
#
loop_
_entity_poly.entity_id
_entity_poly.type
_entity_poly.pdbx_seq_one_letter_code
_entity_poly.pdbx_strand_id
1 'polypeptide(L)'
;MQSLPLPLILIDWSPLTTDQHQQRLRAALPTGGHSVTLHEEIHPVKKLGNRRIQQRFLRSLQALLPADVAPIIVADSGFRTPFFREVENLDWHWLGRIRNRDFIARVNWPNDWLAAKSLYA
;
A
#
# COMPACT_ATOMS: atom_id res chain seq x y z
N MET A 1 -10.14 -22.44 7.91
CA MET A 1 -9.60 -21.48 6.91
C MET A 1 -8.31 -22.08 6.36
N GLN A 2 -8.27 -22.42 5.08
CA GLN A 2 -7.00 -22.81 4.45
C GLN A 2 -6.05 -21.60 4.51
N SER A 3 -4.80 -21.82 4.95
CA SER A 3 -3.77 -20.78 4.95
C SER A 3 -3.54 -20.33 3.52
N LEU A 4 -3.93 -19.09 3.20
CA LEU A 4 -3.49 -18.44 1.97
C LEU A 4 -2.02 -18.07 2.19
N PRO A 5 -1.06 -18.65 1.44
CA PRO A 5 0.36 -18.38 1.68
C PRO A 5 0.72 -16.90 1.47
N LEU A 6 -0.11 -16.16 0.72
CA LEU A 6 0.09 -14.75 0.36
C LEU A 6 -1.25 -13.99 0.46
N PRO A 7 -1.70 -13.57 1.65
CA PRO A 7 -2.97 -12.85 1.78
C PRO A 7 -2.88 -11.48 1.09
N LEU A 8 -3.96 -11.09 0.40
CA LEU A 8 -4.10 -9.73 -0.12
C LEU A 8 -4.47 -8.79 1.03
N ILE A 9 -3.70 -7.72 1.23
CA ILE A 9 -4.03 -6.68 2.21
C ILE A 9 -4.19 -5.36 1.48
N LEU A 10 -5.39 -4.78 1.56
CA LEU A 10 -5.69 -3.46 1.02
C LEU A 10 -5.18 -2.40 2.00
N ILE A 11 -4.39 -1.44 1.51
CA ILE A 11 -3.98 -0.26 2.28
C ILE A 11 -4.47 1.01 1.61
N ASP A 12 -5.26 1.80 2.33
CA ASP A 12 -5.80 3.07 1.84
C ASP A 12 -5.75 4.20 2.89
N TRP A 13 -5.73 5.43 2.37
CA TRP A 13 -6.05 6.62 3.12
C TRP A 13 -7.48 7.02 2.82
N SER A 14 -8.26 7.34 3.85
CA SER A 14 -9.64 7.82 3.70
C SER A 14 -9.94 8.94 4.70
N PRO A 15 -10.71 9.98 4.34
CA PRO A 15 -11.22 10.93 5.32
C PRO A 15 -12.03 10.24 6.40
N LEU A 16 -11.80 10.60 7.67
CA LEU A 16 -12.58 10.09 8.80
C LEU A 16 -13.72 11.05 9.17
N THR A 17 -13.48 12.35 9.03
CA THR A 17 -14.42 13.41 9.36
C THR A 17 -14.91 14.12 8.10
N THR A 18 -16.12 14.69 8.13
CA THR A 18 -16.72 15.40 6.98
C THR A 18 -15.92 16.63 6.58
N ASP A 19 -15.29 17.30 7.54
CA ASP A 19 -14.38 18.42 7.34
C ASP A 19 -12.99 17.99 6.82
N GLN A 20 -12.74 16.68 6.72
CA GLN A 20 -11.51 16.04 6.27
C GLN A 20 -10.26 16.39 7.09
N HIS A 21 -10.40 17.01 8.27
CA HIS A 21 -9.27 17.34 9.14
C HIS A 21 -8.58 16.10 9.70
N GLN A 22 -9.31 14.98 9.82
CA GLN A 22 -8.79 13.68 10.21
C GLN A 22 -8.81 12.71 9.02
N GLN A 23 -7.71 11.99 8.87
CA GLN A 23 -7.47 10.98 7.85
C GLN A 23 -7.19 9.65 8.53
N ARG A 24 -7.83 8.59 8.06
CA ARG A 24 -7.59 7.22 8.49
C ARG A 24 -6.65 6.54 7.49
N LEU A 25 -5.59 5.92 7.99
CA LEU A 25 -4.79 4.94 7.26
C LEU A 25 -5.20 3.55 7.72
N ARG A 26 -5.64 2.68 6.82
CA ARG A 26 -6.19 1.36 7.17
C ARG A 26 -5.53 0.25 6.36
N ALA A 27 -5.31 -0.88 7.01
CA ALA A 27 -4.98 -2.16 6.41
C ALA A 27 -6.16 -3.10 6.61
N ALA A 28 -6.67 -3.72 5.55
CA ALA A 28 -7.80 -4.63 5.62
C ALA A 28 -7.65 -5.84 4.70
N LEU A 29 -8.11 -6.99 5.18
CA LEU A 29 -8.23 -8.22 4.40
C LEU A 29 -9.57 -8.21 3.64
N PRO A 30 -9.59 -8.30 2.30
CA PRO A 30 -10.84 -8.44 1.55
C PRO A 30 -11.40 -9.87 1.71
N THR A 31 -12.68 -9.98 2.10
CA THR A 31 -13.36 -11.26 2.35
C THR A 31 -14.75 -11.28 1.72
N GLY A 32 -14.90 -11.92 0.56
CA GLY A 32 -16.21 -12.32 0.01
C GLY A 32 -17.29 -11.23 -0.05
N GLY A 33 -16.92 -9.97 -0.29
CA GLY A 33 -17.84 -8.81 -0.32
C GLY A 33 -17.73 -7.85 0.87
N HIS A 34 -16.98 -8.25 1.91
CA HIS A 34 -16.65 -7.41 3.06
C HIS A 34 -15.15 -7.20 3.18
N SER A 35 -14.72 -6.38 4.13
CA SER A 35 -13.32 -6.26 4.51
C SER A 35 -13.18 -6.36 6.02
N VAL A 36 -12.17 -7.09 6.47
CA VAL A 36 -11.81 -7.19 7.90
C VAL A 36 -10.62 -6.28 8.15
N THR A 37 -10.79 -5.27 9.00
CA THR A 37 -9.70 -4.38 9.40
C THR A 37 -8.67 -5.16 10.21
N LEU A 38 -7.41 -5.10 9.78
CA LEU A 38 -6.27 -5.70 10.50
C LEU A 38 -5.59 -4.66 11.39
N HIS A 39 -5.42 -3.44 10.88
CA HIS A 39 -4.78 -2.33 11.58
C HIS A 39 -5.31 -1.00 11.04
N GLU A 40 -5.48 -0.01 11.92
CA GLU A 40 -5.83 1.35 11.50
C GLU A 40 -5.18 2.40 12.40
N GLU A 41 -4.86 3.55 11.80
CA GLU A 41 -4.34 4.71 12.51
C GLU A 41 -5.07 5.97 12.06
N ILE A 42 -5.29 6.91 12.99
CA ILE A 42 -5.90 8.21 12.72
C ILE A 42 -4.82 9.29 12.77
N HIS A 43 -4.76 10.11 11.73
CA HIS A 43 -3.79 11.18 11.58
C HIS A 43 -4.45 12.47 11.10
N PRO A 44 -3.94 13.66 11.50
CA PRO A 44 -4.42 14.90 10.93
C PRO A 44 -4.08 14.99 9.44
N VAL A 45 -4.89 15.68 8.64
CA VAL A 45 -4.73 15.78 7.18
C VAL A 45 -3.35 16.24 6.71
N LYS A 46 -2.65 17.07 7.50
CA LYS A 46 -1.25 17.47 7.26
C LYS A 46 -0.25 16.30 7.20
N LYS A 47 -0.68 15.10 7.59
CA LYS A 47 0.11 13.86 7.58
C LYS A 47 -0.35 12.88 6.50
N LEU A 48 -1.34 13.21 5.69
CA LEU A 48 -1.77 12.40 4.54
C LEU A 48 -0.56 12.12 3.63
N GLY A 49 -0.33 10.85 3.30
CA GLY A 49 0.81 10.43 2.47
C GLY A 49 2.19 10.63 3.11
N ASN A 50 2.28 10.89 4.41
CA ASN A 50 3.57 11.09 5.08
C ASN A 50 4.38 9.78 5.12
N ARG A 51 5.55 9.79 4.48
CA ARG A 51 6.43 8.62 4.37
C ARG A 51 6.76 7.95 5.71
N ARG A 52 7.10 8.72 6.75
CA ARG A 52 7.50 8.15 8.05
C ARG A 52 6.34 7.44 8.72
N ILE A 53 5.12 7.96 8.56
CA ILE A 53 3.91 7.33 9.08
C ILE A 53 3.63 6.04 8.31
N GLN A 54 3.69 6.05 6.98
CA GLN A 54 3.49 4.84 6.17
C GLN A 54 4.52 3.74 6.49
N GLN A 55 5.79 4.09 6.68
CA GLN A 55 6.84 3.16 7.12
C GLN A 55 6.52 2.54 8.48
N ARG A 56 6.21 3.38 9.48
CA ARG A 56 5.85 2.89 10.81
C ARG A 56 4.60 2.01 10.75
N PHE A 57 3.61 2.40 9.96
CA PHE A 57 2.37 1.65 9.76
C PHE A 57 2.64 0.24 9.24
N LEU A 58 3.53 0.08 8.25
CA LEU A 58 3.94 -1.24 7.75
C LEU A 58 4.66 -2.09 8.83
N ARG A 59 5.50 -1.46 9.66
CA ARG A 59 6.17 -2.17 10.78
C ARG A 59 5.17 -2.61 11.86
N SER A 60 4.20 -1.76 12.18
CA SER A 60 3.10 -2.12 13.08
C SER A 60 2.29 -3.29 12.50
N LEU A 61 1.98 -3.25 11.20
CA LEU A 61 1.28 -4.33 10.52
C LEU A 61 2.09 -5.63 10.53
N GLN A 62 3.41 -5.58 10.29
CA GLN A 62 4.29 -6.75 10.35
C GLN A 62 4.26 -7.42 11.73
N ALA A 63 4.24 -6.63 12.81
CA ALA A 63 4.18 -7.15 14.17
C ALA A 63 2.83 -7.84 14.50
N LEU A 64 1.76 -7.55 13.74
CA LEU A 64 0.45 -8.15 13.91
C LEU A 64 0.26 -9.42 13.06
N LEU A 65 1.04 -9.58 11.99
CA LEU A 65 0.95 -10.74 11.12
C LEU A 65 1.79 -11.91 11.67
N PRO A 66 1.38 -13.17 11.43
CA PRO A 66 2.23 -14.33 11.70
C PRO A 66 3.56 -14.24 10.93
N ALA A 67 4.64 -14.74 11.53
CA ALA A 67 6.00 -14.59 10.99
C ALA A 67 6.22 -15.30 9.65
N ASP A 68 5.41 -16.29 9.32
CA ASP A 68 5.45 -17.10 8.09
C ASP A 68 4.58 -16.52 6.96
N VAL A 69 3.96 -15.36 7.17
CA VAL A 69 3.06 -14.72 6.20
C VAL A 69 3.77 -13.59 5.45
N ALA A 70 3.78 -13.69 4.12
CA ALA A 70 4.23 -12.62 3.22
C ALA A 70 3.03 -12.07 2.42
N PRO A 71 2.36 -10.99 2.85
CA PRO A 71 1.20 -10.47 2.16
C PRO A 71 1.56 -9.84 0.80
N ILE A 72 0.54 -9.74 -0.06
CA ILE A 72 0.54 -8.86 -1.22
C ILE A 72 -0.20 -7.57 -0.82
N ILE A 73 0.55 -6.48 -0.69
CA ILE A 73 0.00 -5.16 -0.37
C ILE A 73 -0.62 -4.52 -1.61
N VAL A 74 -1.92 -4.27 -1.58
CA VAL A 74 -2.61 -3.56 -2.65
C VAL A 74 -2.86 -2.11 -2.22
N ALA A 75 -2.33 -1.16 -2.99
CA ALA A 75 -2.45 0.26 -2.68
C ALA A 75 -2.72 1.09 -3.93
N ASP A 76 -3.43 2.20 -3.73
CA ASP A 76 -3.77 3.12 -4.81
C ASP A 76 -2.62 4.11 -5.12
N SER A 77 -2.82 4.98 -6.11
CA SER A 77 -1.83 5.97 -6.56
C SER A 77 -1.45 7.07 -5.55
N GLY A 78 -2.12 7.14 -4.40
CA GLY A 78 -1.70 7.99 -3.29
C GLY A 78 -0.42 7.48 -2.61
N PHE A 79 -0.08 6.22 -2.81
CA PHE A 79 1.16 5.61 -2.37
C PHE A 79 2.18 5.62 -3.51
N ARG A 80 3.44 5.95 -3.21
CA ARG A 80 4.49 6.16 -4.22
C ARG A 80 5.66 5.20 -4.00
N THR A 81 6.63 5.21 -4.91
CA THR A 81 7.82 4.34 -4.88
C THR A 81 8.47 4.16 -3.51
N PRO A 82 8.65 5.20 -2.66
CA PRO A 82 9.22 4.99 -1.33
C PRO A 82 8.41 4.06 -0.44
N PHE A 83 7.08 4.03 -0.57
CA PHE A 83 6.23 3.09 0.18
C PHE A 83 6.44 1.66 -0.31
N PHE A 84 6.40 1.44 -1.62
CA PHE A 84 6.56 0.10 -2.20
C PHE A 84 7.94 -0.51 -1.95
N ARG A 85 9.00 0.31 -1.95
CA ARG A 85 10.34 -0.15 -1.52
C ARG A 85 10.38 -0.63 -0.06
N GLU A 86 9.56 -0.04 0.80
CA GLU A 86 9.49 -0.46 2.20
C GLU A 86 8.70 -1.76 2.35
N VAL A 87 7.72 -2.01 1.48
CA VAL A 87 7.07 -3.31 1.35
C VAL A 87 8.07 -4.37 0.88
N GLU A 88 8.89 -4.06 -0.13
CA GLU A 88 9.96 -4.96 -0.61
C GLU A 88 11.00 -5.25 0.50
N ASN A 89 11.39 -4.24 1.28
CA ASN A 89 12.30 -4.40 2.43
C ASN A 89 11.72 -5.26 3.58
N LEU A 90 10.44 -5.60 3.52
CA LEU A 90 9.77 -6.51 4.46
C LEU A 90 9.67 -7.93 3.90
N ASP A 91 10.27 -8.19 2.74
CA ASP A 91 10.11 -9.43 1.96
C ASP A 91 8.64 -9.69 1.58
N TRP A 92 7.87 -8.61 1.39
CA TRP A 92 6.47 -8.64 0.98
C TRP A 92 6.32 -8.24 -0.49
N HIS A 93 5.17 -8.61 -1.08
CA HIS A 93 4.83 -8.27 -2.45
C HIS A 93 3.87 -7.06 -2.49
N TRP A 94 3.73 -6.42 -3.64
CA TRP A 94 2.80 -5.32 -3.80
C TRP A 94 2.14 -5.25 -5.18
N LEU A 95 0.94 -4.69 -5.22
CA LEU A 95 0.21 -4.29 -6.41
C LEU A 95 -0.20 -2.82 -6.24
N GLY A 96 0.35 -1.96 -7.08
CA GLY A 96 0.15 -0.51 -7.01
C GLY A 96 -0.59 0.02 -8.23
N ARG A 97 -1.51 0.96 -8.03
CA ARG A 97 -2.03 1.77 -9.15
C ARG A 97 -1.07 2.92 -9.46
N ILE A 98 -0.51 2.93 -10.66
CA ILE A 98 0.30 4.04 -11.21
C ILE A 98 -0.57 5.16 -11.77
N ARG A 99 -0.11 6.42 -11.68
CA ARG A 99 -0.79 7.59 -12.27
C ARG A 99 -0.11 8.00 -13.57
N ASN A 100 -0.88 8.67 -14.45
CA ASN A 100 -0.45 9.05 -15.81
C ASN A 100 0.90 9.79 -15.94
N ARG A 101 1.44 10.36 -14.86
CA ARG A 101 2.70 11.13 -14.86
C ARG A 101 3.90 10.31 -14.39
N ASP A 102 3.70 9.07 -13.95
CA ASP A 102 4.77 8.20 -13.52
C ASP A 102 5.51 7.62 -14.74
N PHE A 103 6.80 7.39 -14.58
CA PHE A 103 7.63 6.66 -15.54
C PHE A 103 7.92 5.28 -14.96
N ILE A 104 8.06 4.29 -15.82
CA ILE A 104 8.49 2.95 -15.43
C ILE A 104 9.68 2.51 -16.28
N ALA A 105 10.56 1.72 -15.69
CA ALA A 105 11.64 1.03 -16.40
C ALA A 105 11.48 -0.48 -16.19
N ARG A 106 11.80 -1.26 -17.21
CA ARG A 106 11.82 -2.72 -17.10
C ARG A 106 13.05 -3.15 -16.31
N VAL A 107 12.95 -4.23 -15.53
CA VAL A 107 14.07 -4.76 -14.74
C VAL A 107 15.31 -5.01 -15.59
N ASN A 108 15.14 -5.54 -16.81
CA ASN A 108 16.24 -5.84 -17.72
C ASN A 108 16.81 -4.59 -18.44
N TRP A 109 16.13 -3.44 -18.38
CA TRP A 109 16.54 -2.18 -18.99
C TRP A 109 16.28 -1.00 -18.02
N PRO A 110 17.06 -0.89 -16.93
CA PRO A 110 16.75 0.02 -15.82
C PRO A 110 16.91 1.51 -16.16
N ASN A 111 17.57 1.83 -17.29
CA ASN A 111 17.75 3.20 -17.77
C ASN A 111 16.71 3.59 -18.83
N ASP A 112 15.88 2.65 -19.30
CA ASP A 112 14.87 2.88 -20.33
C ASP A 112 13.53 3.25 -19.69
N TRP A 113 13.41 4.52 -19.30
CA TRP A 113 12.22 5.06 -18.65
C TRP A 113 11.14 5.39 -19.68
N LEU A 114 10.04 4.66 -19.63
CA LEU A 114 8.84 4.87 -20.44
C LEU A 114 7.78 5.57 -19.60
N ALA A 115 7.11 6.57 -20.18
CA ALA A 115 5.94 7.15 -19.55
C ALA A 115 4.88 6.05 -19.37
N ALA A 116 4.32 5.89 -18.17
CA ALA A 116 3.33 4.86 -17.88
C ALA A 116 2.15 4.88 -18.86
N LYS A 117 1.75 6.09 -19.31
CA LYS A 117 0.69 6.30 -20.30
C LYS A 117 0.91 5.57 -21.63
N SER A 118 2.15 5.30 -22.01
CA SER A 118 2.47 4.58 -23.26
C SER A 118 2.05 3.11 -23.24
N LEU A 119 1.68 2.55 -22.08
CA LEU A 119 1.45 1.11 -21.89
C LEU A 119 -0.01 0.68 -21.89
N TYR A 120 -0.94 1.64 -21.83
CA TYR A 120 -2.38 1.41 -21.82
C TYR A 120 -3.13 2.36 -22.77
N ALA A 121 -2.40 2.92 -23.73
CA ALA A 121 -2.95 3.73 -24.80
C ALA A 121 -3.77 2.89 -25.78
#